data_AF-A0A961TFX0-F1
#
_entry.id   AF-A0A961TFX0-F1
#
_cell.length_a   1.000
_cell.length_b   1.000
_cell.length_c   1.000
_cell.angle_alpha   90.00
_cell.angle_beta   90.00
_cell.angle_gamma   90.00
#
_symmetry.space_group_name_H-M   'P 1'
#
loop_
_entity.id
_entity.type
_entity.pdbx_description
1 polymer ?
#
loop_
_entity_poly.entity_id
_entity_poly.type
_entity_poly.pdbx_seq_one_letter_code
_entity_poly.pdbx_strand_id
1 'polypeptide(L)'
;IDMVKARRGARLAESDDLFTGMFWTGAKGRELGLVDSCGLMAPSLRERFGKDTELKLVSQPRSMFGRAQPGVGADQLAGAGSALASTLPGAIADEMEERGLWARYGM
;
A
#
# COMPACT_ATOMS: atom_id res chain seq x y z
N ILE A 1 3.48 -21.12 -10.79
CA ILE A 1 4.32 -20.59 -11.91
C ILE A 1 3.50 -20.40 -13.18
N ASP A 2 2.44 -21.18 -13.38
CA ASP A 2 1.66 -21.26 -14.63
C ASP A 2 1.04 -19.93 -15.07
N MET A 3 0.57 -19.10 -14.13
CA MET A 3 0.06 -17.75 -14.44
C MET A 3 1.10 -16.90 -15.20
N VAL A 4 2.36 -16.94 -14.79
CA VAL A 4 3.43 -16.13 -15.40
C VAL A 4 3.77 -16.69 -16.77
N LYS A 5 3.91 -18.02 -16.89
CA LYS A 5 4.17 -18.69 -18.17
C LYS A 5 3.05 -18.43 -19.18
N ALA A 6 1.79 -18.49 -18.76
CA ALA A 6 0.64 -18.22 -19.63
C ALA A 6 0.60 -16.77 -20.12
N ARG A 7 0.98 -15.79 -19.28
CA ARG A 7 0.93 -14.36 -19.64
C ARG A 7 2.15 -13.88 -20.44
N ARG A 8 3.34 -14.42 -20.16
CA ARG A 8 4.59 -14.02 -20.82
C ARG A 8 4.88 -14.87 -22.06
N GLY A 9 4.49 -16.14 -22.06
CA GLY A 9 4.64 -17.06 -23.19
C GLY A 9 6.04 -17.02 -23.79
N ALA A 10 6.12 -16.82 -25.11
CA ALA A 10 7.35 -16.74 -25.90
C ALA A 10 8.29 -15.58 -25.54
N ARG A 11 7.89 -14.68 -24.63
CA ARG A 11 8.76 -13.59 -24.17
C ARG A 11 9.75 -14.06 -23.11
N LEU A 12 9.44 -15.15 -22.38
CA LEU A 12 10.36 -15.71 -21.39
C LEU A 12 11.56 -16.35 -22.08
N ALA A 13 12.75 -16.12 -21.51
CA ALA A 13 13.94 -16.83 -21.93
C ALA A 13 13.92 -18.29 -21.44
N GLU A 14 14.54 -19.19 -22.20
CA GLU A 14 14.81 -20.56 -21.75
C GLU A 14 16.01 -20.52 -20.80
N SER A 15 15.74 -20.58 -19.50
CA SER A 15 16.77 -20.53 -18.45
C SER A 15 16.33 -21.34 -17.23
N ASP A 16 17.22 -22.22 -16.77
CA ASP A 16 16.99 -23.08 -15.60
C ASP A 16 16.92 -22.30 -14.28
N ASP A 17 17.44 -21.07 -14.27
CA ASP A 17 17.41 -20.19 -13.10
C ASP A 17 16.04 -19.52 -12.90
N LEU A 18 15.14 -19.59 -13.90
CA LEU A 18 13.80 -19.04 -13.78
C LEU A 18 12.97 -19.85 -12.79
N PHE A 19 12.23 -19.15 -11.94
CA PHE A 19 11.33 -19.73 -10.94
C PHE A 19 11.99 -20.57 -9.84
N THR A 20 13.28 -20.34 -9.59
CA THR A 20 14.07 -20.96 -8.51
C THR A 20 14.02 -20.18 -7.17
N GLY A 21 13.41 -19.00 -7.17
CA GLY A 21 13.45 -18.05 -6.04
C GLY A 21 14.59 -17.03 -6.10
N MET A 22 15.45 -17.11 -7.12
CA MET A 22 16.46 -16.09 -7.44
C MET A 22 15.80 -14.74 -7.76
N PHE A 23 16.49 -13.66 -7.41
CA PHE A 23 16.07 -12.29 -7.73
C PHE A 23 16.96 -11.69 -8.82
N TRP A 24 16.39 -10.78 -9.59
CA TRP A 24 17.06 -10.17 -10.75
C TRP A 24 17.00 -8.66 -10.68
N THR A 25 18.04 -8.00 -11.18
CA THR A 25 17.99 -6.57 -11.45
C THR A 25 16.99 -6.30 -12.59
N GLY A 26 16.47 -5.08 -12.69
CA GLY A 26 15.53 -4.72 -13.76
C GLY A 26 16.09 -5.00 -15.16
N ALA A 27 17.37 -4.70 -15.39
CA ALA A 27 18.06 -5.00 -16.64
C ALA A 27 18.05 -6.50 -16.96
N LYS A 28 18.43 -7.35 -16.00
CA LYS A 28 18.44 -8.80 -16.19
C LYS A 28 17.02 -9.37 -16.33
N GLY A 29 16.06 -8.83 -15.58
CA GLY A 29 14.65 -9.18 -15.72
C GLY A 29 14.10 -8.89 -17.11
N ARG A 30 14.60 -7.85 -17.79
CA ARG A 30 14.21 -7.55 -19.18
C ARG A 30 14.77 -8.58 -20.15
N GLU A 31 16.03 -8.98 -19.99
CA GLU A 31 16.67 -10.02 -20.81
C GLU A 31 15.96 -11.37 -20.66
N LEU A 32 15.56 -11.72 -19.44
CA LEU A 32 14.83 -12.95 -19.14
C LEU A 32 13.35 -12.92 -19.55
N GLY A 33 12.84 -11.77 -20.03
CA GLY A 33 11.45 -11.62 -20.41
C GLY A 33 10.47 -11.44 -19.26
N LEU A 34 10.96 -11.21 -18.05
CA LEU A 34 10.15 -11.01 -16.85
C LEU A 34 9.50 -9.63 -16.79
N VAL A 35 10.12 -8.63 -17.43
CA VAL A 35 9.61 -7.26 -17.57
C VAL A 35 9.71 -6.77 -19.01
N ASP A 36 8.83 -5.85 -19.39
CA ASP A 36 8.77 -5.30 -20.74
C ASP A 36 9.82 -4.22 -21.00
N SER A 37 10.01 -3.34 -20.00
CA SER A 37 10.94 -2.22 -20.06
C SER A 37 11.36 -1.80 -18.65
N CYS A 38 12.47 -1.05 -18.58
CA CYS A 38 12.94 -0.39 -17.37
C CYS A 38 13.22 1.07 -17.70
N GLY A 39 12.73 1.99 -16.87
CA GLY A 39 12.86 3.43 -17.11
C GLY A 39 12.09 4.25 -16.08
N LEU A 40 11.99 5.55 -16.32
CA LEU A 40 11.27 6.48 -15.46
C LEU A 40 9.76 6.45 -15.76
N MET A 41 8.94 6.65 -14.72
CA MET A 41 7.47 6.63 -14.83
C MET A 41 6.93 7.76 -15.73
N ALA A 42 7.38 8.99 -15.53
CA ALA A 42 6.89 10.17 -16.26
C ALA A 42 7.02 10.05 -17.79
N PRO A 43 8.20 9.73 -18.38
CA PRO A 43 8.30 9.55 -19.83
C PRO A 43 7.49 8.35 -20.32
N SER A 44 7.47 7.23 -19.58
CA SER A 44 6.69 6.04 -19.95
C SER A 44 5.19 6.32 -20.04
N LEU A 45 4.66 7.18 -19.17
CA LEU A 45 3.25 7.57 -19.20
C LEU A 45 2.96 8.56 -20.32
N ARG A 46 3.85 9.53 -20.56
CA ARG A 46 3.68 10.48 -21.68
C ARG A 46 3.72 9.79 -23.05
N GLU A 47 4.57 8.78 -23.20
CA GLU A 47 4.61 7.95 -24.42
C GLU A 47 3.29 7.21 -24.66
N ARG A 48 2.66 6.70 -23.60
CA ARG A 48 1.43 5.89 -23.69
C ARG A 48 0.14 6.72 -23.78
N PHE A 49 0.09 7.85 -23.07
CA PHE A 49 -1.15 8.61 -22.84
C PHE A 49 -1.09 10.05 -23.40
N GLY A 50 0.07 10.49 -23.91
CA GLY A 50 0.27 11.79 -24.51
C GLY A 50 0.96 12.81 -23.60
N LYS A 51 1.38 13.93 -24.21
CA LYS A 51 2.18 14.99 -23.57
C LYS A 51 1.48 15.67 -22.39
N ASP A 52 0.15 15.69 -22.39
CA ASP A 52 -0.68 16.37 -21.38
C ASP A 52 -0.97 15.47 -20.15
N THR A 53 -0.21 14.38 -20.00
CA THR A 53 -0.37 13.45 -18.87
C THR A 53 0.20 14.05 -17.57
N GLU A 54 -0.64 14.15 -16.54
CA GLU A 54 -0.28 14.61 -15.20
C GLU A 54 -0.21 13.48 -14.18
N LEU A 55 0.86 13.47 -13.38
CA LEU A 55 1.04 12.54 -12.27
C LEU A 55 0.40 13.12 -11.00
N LYS A 56 -0.71 12.52 -10.56
CA LYS A 56 -1.35 12.88 -9.29
C LYS A 56 -0.88 11.96 -8.17
N LEU A 57 -0.28 12.54 -7.13
CA LEU A 57 0.08 11.81 -5.92
C LEU A 57 -1.19 11.52 -5.11
N VAL A 58 -1.56 10.25 -5.01
CA VAL A 58 -2.64 9.80 -4.12
C VAL A 58 -2.05 9.55 -2.74
N SER A 59 -2.16 10.54 -1.86
CA SER A 59 -1.78 10.40 -0.44
C SER A 59 -3.01 10.27 0.44
N GLN A 60 -2.88 9.54 1.55
CA GLN A 60 -3.90 9.53 2.60
C GLN A 60 -4.15 10.97 3.09
N PRO A 61 -5.41 11.40 3.30
CA PRO A 61 -5.70 12.74 3.81
C PRO A 61 -5.05 12.91 5.18
N ARG A 62 -4.20 13.93 5.35
CA ARG A 62 -3.72 14.35 6.66
C ARG A 62 -4.65 15.43 7.19
N SER A 63 -5.25 15.19 8.34
CA SER A 63 -5.95 16.25 9.09
C SER A 63 -4.91 17.06 9.88
N MET A 64 -5.23 18.31 10.18
CA MET A 64 -4.40 19.19 11.02
C MET A 64 -4.18 18.64 12.44
N PHE A 65 -4.99 17.66 12.87
CA PHE A 65 -4.89 17.00 14.18
C PHE A 65 -4.39 15.55 14.11
N GLY A 66 -3.81 15.14 12.98
CA GLY A 66 -3.21 13.81 12.82
C GLY A 66 -3.86 12.97 11.72
N ARG A 67 -3.55 11.68 11.75
CA ARG A 67 -4.03 10.72 10.75
C ARG A 67 -5.51 10.44 11.04
N ALA A 68 -6.39 10.77 10.10
CA ALA A 68 -7.78 10.32 10.20
C ALA A 68 -7.76 8.78 10.24
N GLN A 69 -8.14 8.19 11.37
CA GLN A 69 -8.28 6.74 11.45
C GLN A 69 -9.47 6.34 10.57
N PRO A 70 -9.27 5.46 9.57
CA PRO A 70 -10.38 4.91 8.81
C PRO A 70 -11.38 4.26 9.78
N GLY A 71 -12.64 4.68 9.74
CA GLY A 71 -13.71 4.11 10.56
C GLY A 71 -14.20 4.98 11.74
N VAL A 72 -13.46 6.02 12.15
CA VAL A 72 -13.91 6.95 13.20
C VAL A 72 -14.57 8.17 12.57
N GLY A 73 -15.87 8.11 12.36
CA GLY A 73 -16.66 9.29 11.99
C GLY A 73 -16.77 10.27 13.16
N ALA A 74 -16.68 11.58 12.89
CA ALA A 74 -16.89 12.61 13.91
C ALA A 74 -18.25 12.48 14.64
N ASP A 75 -19.22 11.86 13.97
CA ASP A 75 -20.54 11.55 14.51
C ASP A 75 -20.53 10.47 15.61
N GLN A 76 -19.59 9.52 15.55
CA GLN A 76 -19.44 8.48 16.59
C GLN A 76 -18.82 9.04 17.88
N LEU A 77 -17.98 10.07 17.78
CA LEU A 77 -17.37 10.74 18.94
C LEU A 77 -18.38 11.63 19.69
N ALA A 78 -19.31 12.26 18.97
CA ALA A 78 -20.35 13.09 19.59
C ALA A 78 -21.36 12.25 20.41
N GLY A 79 -21.64 11.02 19.99
CA GLY A 79 -22.54 10.10 20.71
C GLY A 79 -21.89 9.34 21.87
N ALA A 80 -20.59 9.04 21.80
CA ALA A 80 -19.89 8.25 22.82
C ALA A 80 -19.51 9.05 24.07
N GLY A 81 -19.33 10.37 23.95
CA GLY A 81 -18.87 11.23 25.07
C GLY A 81 -19.84 11.28 26.26
N SER A 82 -21.14 11.13 26.04
CA SER A 82 -22.13 11.25 27.12
C SER A 82 -22.47 9.92 27.81
N ALA A 83 -22.26 8.77 27.16
CA ALA A 83 -22.60 7.46 27.71
C ALA A 83 -21.40 6.81 28.44
N LEU A 84 -20.17 7.12 28.01
CA LEU A 84 -18.94 6.58 28.61
C LEU A 84 -18.51 7.37 29.85
N ALA A 85 -18.81 8.68 29.92
CA ALA A 85 -18.46 9.53 31.06
C ALA A 85 -19.16 9.13 32.38
N SER A 86 -20.26 8.39 32.32
CA SER A 86 -21.03 7.95 33.49
C SER A 86 -20.70 6.53 33.98
N THR A 87 -19.87 5.76 33.27
CA THR A 87 -19.70 4.31 33.51
C THR A 87 -18.26 3.86 33.83
N LEU A 88 -17.56 4.63 34.68
CA LEU A 88 -16.27 4.34 35.37
C LEU A 88 -15.04 5.10 34.82
N PRO A 89 -14.44 6.02 35.61
CA PRO A 89 -13.20 6.72 35.26
C PRO A 89 -11.99 5.82 34.98
N GLY A 90 -11.92 4.63 35.61
CA GLY A 90 -10.79 3.69 35.44
C GLY A 90 -10.83 2.91 34.13
N ALA A 91 -12.03 2.60 33.60
CA ALA A 91 -12.17 1.79 32.40
C ALA A 91 -11.60 2.49 31.15
N ILE A 92 -11.69 3.82 31.10
CA ILE A 92 -11.13 4.62 30.00
C ILE A 92 -9.60 4.58 30.01
N ALA A 93 -8.97 4.63 31.18
CA ALA A 93 -7.51 4.63 31.29
C ALA A 93 -6.90 3.27 30.90
N ASP A 94 -7.46 2.17 31.41
CA ASP A 94 -6.99 0.82 31.11
C ASP A 94 -7.13 0.49 29.61
N GLU A 95 -8.25 0.90 28.99
CA GLU A 95 -8.46 0.70 27.55
C GLU A 95 -7.51 1.55 26.69
N MET A 96 -7.16 2.76 27.15
CA MET A 96 -6.17 3.60 26.47
C MET A 96 -4.76 3.02 26.55
N GLU A 97 -4.38 2.40 27.67
CA GLU A 97 -3.09 1.72 27.80
C GLU A 97 -3.01 0.47 26.91
N GLU A 98 -4.07 -0.34 26.88
CA GLU A 98 -4.13 -1.51 26.01
C GLU A 98 -4.04 -1.11 24.54
N ARG A 99 -4.82 -0.11 24.09
CA ARG A 99 -4.70 0.41 22.72
C ARG A 99 -3.33 1.04 22.44
N GLY A 100 -2.72 1.67 23.44
CA GLY A 100 -1.37 2.24 23.33
C GLY A 100 -0.29 1.17 23.12
N LEU A 101 -0.45 -0.01 23.73
CA LEU A 101 0.43 -1.16 23.53
C LEU A 101 0.29 -1.73 22.11
N TRP A 102 -0.93 -1.86 21.60
CA TRP A 102 -1.18 -2.41 20.26
C TRP A 102 -0.80 -1.46 19.11
N ALA A 103 -0.94 -0.14 19.31
CA ALA A 103 -0.54 0.85 18.33
C ALA A 103 0.97 0.81 17.99
N ARG A 104 1.83 0.34 18.93
CA ARG A 104 3.26 0.13 18.67
C ARG A 104 3.52 -0.99 17.67
N TYR A 105 2.61 -1.96 17.60
CA TYR A 105 2.67 -3.10 16.68
C TYR A 105 1.87 -2.88 15.39
N GLY A 106 1.21 -1.72 15.24
CA GLY A 106 0.48 -1.34 14.02
C GLY A 106 -0.90 -1.98 13.85
N MET A 107 -1.52 -2.41 14.96
CA MET A 107 -2.88 -2.96 15.02
C MET A 107 -3.85 -1.95 15.63
#